data_AF-A0AA40EZT3-F1
#
_entry.id   AF-A0AA40EZT3-F1
#
_cell.length_a   1.000
_cell.length_b   1.000
_cell.length_c   1.000
_cell.angle_alpha   90.00
_cell.angle_beta   90.00
_cell.angle_gamma   90.00
#
_symmetry.space_group_name_H-M   'P 1'
#
loop_
_entity.id
_entity.type
_entity.pdbx_description
1 polymer ?
#
loop_
_entity_poly.entity_id
_entity_poly.type
_entity_poly.pdbx_seq_one_letter_code
_entity_poly.pdbx_strand_id
1 'polypeptide(L)'
;MAFGVLFDFTANTNASRITKAADMVKQDWFQQAIHHPEPIDVFLVLGHNSARPGRQASTLKTVYSAIREAHSDTPIQMFGPHMRDFVVYDQSSTASESGRYCESLGWFSMSGFNSSNSGFTGPLNPEGVPNPNRTALVTNPVNPKAIDKKKRQLAISPFLYSRRYLDWNRLTFDYHAPGSQFLHSGTYHHQQNLISSPSASNTSFQLKQAGAQVSSSITSYRQQMGLWKVYGCTPQTYCLSCVPFMAPNSLYTFLADAMASQIVNPKRAHIPRVHISNTGMARFDLHKGPFTMDDNYITSPFPSVVVYIPEVSWERAKGVLERMNKKGAGQGRRVEYNSTTSPKQKREWGIMEGEECVNPTIGKMGVMGERKLGKREEIMGVPVGNGGGRRQEVLEVGYTTEDDFGADGDDTIHGKIPKFEIPAYFGTTAGFPVRKQGGRKGMVREPRVVDLVFNDL
;
A
#
# COMPACT_ATOMS: atom_id res chain seq x y z
N MET A 1 -18.42 -6.66 19.67
CA MET A 1 -17.14 -7.07 20.30
C MET A 1 -15.98 -6.80 19.37
N ALA A 2 -14.80 -6.41 19.87
CA ALA A 2 -13.63 -6.12 19.02
C ALA A 2 -12.35 -6.84 19.50
N PHE A 3 -11.54 -7.32 18.56
CA PHE A 3 -10.22 -7.91 18.79
C PHE A 3 -9.14 -7.18 17.97
N GLY A 4 -7.94 -7.06 18.54
CA GLY A 4 -6.74 -6.54 17.85
C GLY A 4 -5.73 -7.66 17.67
N VAL A 5 -5.42 -8.06 16.43
CA VAL A 5 -4.58 -9.24 16.16
C VAL A 5 -3.51 -8.92 15.12
N LEU A 6 -2.25 -9.19 15.46
CA LEU A 6 -1.12 -9.10 14.52
C LEU A 6 -1.05 -10.37 13.65
N PHE A 7 -0.47 -10.28 12.46
CA PHE A 7 0.01 -11.46 11.74
C PHE A 7 1.04 -12.23 12.59
N ASP A 8 1.38 -13.47 12.20
CA ASP A 8 2.37 -14.28 12.94
C ASP A 8 3.80 -13.74 12.74
N PHE A 9 4.06 -12.56 13.29
CA PHE A 9 5.31 -11.82 13.17
C PHE A 9 6.42 -12.46 14.00
N THR A 10 7.59 -12.65 13.40
CA THR A 10 8.72 -13.35 14.05
C THR A 10 9.98 -12.49 14.18
N ALA A 11 9.92 -11.20 13.80
CA ALA A 11 11.08 -10.30 13.83
C ALA A 11 10.93 -9.21 14.91
N ASN A 12 10.19 -9.51 15.98
CA ASN A 12 10.10 -8.63 17.13
C ASN A 12 11.37 -8.71 17.98
N THR A 13 11.70 -7.63 18.68
CA THR A 13 12.83 -7.61 19.63
C THR A 13 12.48 -8.41 20.88
N ASN A 14 13.49 -8.67 21.73
CA ASN A 14 13.29 -9.33 23.01
C ASN A 14 12.41 -8.55 24.00
N ALA A 15 12.13 -7.27 23.73
CA ALA A 15 11.27 -6.39 24.50
C ALA A 15 9.77 -6.69 24.33
N SER A 16 9.38 -7.54 23.38
CA SER A 16 8.01 -7.97 23.21
C SER A 16 7.89 -9.48 23.01
N ARG A 17 6.65 -9.98 23.08
CA ARG A 17 6.30 -11.37 22.82
C ARG A 17 5.14 -11.39 21.84
N ILE A 18 5.27 -12.21 20.80
CA ILE A 18 4.19 -12.49 19.86
C ILE A 18 3.59 -13.84 20.22
N THR A 19 2.33 -13.82 20.63
CA THR A 19 1.51 -15.02 20.75
C THR A 19 0.88 -15.28 19.40
N LYS A 20 1.15 -16.45 18.80
CA LYS A 20 0.54 -16.82 17.52
C LYS A 20 -0.98 -16.87 17.66
N ALA A 21 -1.69 -16.48 16.61
CA ALA A 21 -3.16 -16.48 16.67
C ALA A 21 -3.74 -17.87 16.96
N ALA A 22 -3.10 -18.94 16.45
CA ALA A 22 -3.51 -20.32 16.70
C ALA A 22 -3.41 -20.74 18.18
N ASP A 23 -2.58 -20.07 18.97
CA ASP A 23 -2.46 -20.29 20.41
C ASP A 23 -3.34 -19.29 21.17
N MET A 24 -3.40 -18.04 20.72
CA MET A 24 -4.25 -16.98 21.28
C MET A 24 -5.72 -17.41 21.35
N VAL A 25 -6.27 -17.97 20.26
CA VAL A 25 -7.68 -18.38 20.22
C VAL A 25 -8.03 -19.49 21.21
N LYS A 26 -7.04 -20.18 21.79
CA LYS A 26 -7.24 -21.23 22.80
C LYS A 26 -7.15 -20.71 24.23
N GLN A 27 -6.76 -19.45 24.42
CA GLN A 27 -6.57 -18.89 25.76
C GLN A 27 -7.92 -18.58 26.43
N ASP A 28 -7.97 -18.74 27.75
CA ASP A 28 -9.19 -18.57 28.53
C ASP A 28 -9.84 -17.20 28.32
N TRP A 29 -9.05 -16.13 28.25
CA TRP A 29 -9.61 -14.78 28.04
C TRP A 29 -10.30 -14.64 26.67
N PHE A 30 -9.78 -15.29 25.62
CA PHE A 30 -10.39 -15.24 24.29
C PHE A 30 -11.68 -16.05 24.29
N GLN A 31 -11.65 -17.25 24.88
CA GLN A 31 -12.82 -18.12 25.01
C GLN A 31 -13.92 -17.45 25.85
N GLN A 32 -13.57 -16.83 26.98
CA GLN A 32 -14.49 -16.07 27.81
C GLN A 32 -15.07 -14.86 27.07
N ALA A 33 -14.28 -14.17 26.24
CA ALA A 33 -14.76 -13.05 25.44
C ALA A 33 -15.77 -13.51 24.39
N ILE A 34 -15.46 -14.52 23.58
CA ILE A 34 -16.41 -14.98 22.56
C ILE A 34 -17.66 -15.62 23.19
N HIS A 35 -17.58 -16.22 24.38
CA HIS A 35 -18.73 -16.77 25.10
C HIS A 35 -19.33 -15.79 26.13
N HIS A 36 -19.17 -14.49 25.91
CA HIS A 36 -19.76 -13.47 26.78
C HIS A 36 -21.29 -13.65 26.88
N PRO A 37 -21.90 -13.53 28.09
CA PRO A 37 -23.32 -13.81 28.28
C PRO A 37 -24.26 -12.83 27.57
N GLU A 38 -23.83 -11.60 27.31
CA GLU A 38 -24.62 -10.64 26.55
C GLU A 38 -24.51 -10.91 25.04
N PRO A 39 -25.62 -10.77 24.28
CA PRO A 39 -25.59 -10.92 22.83
C PRO A 39 -24.56 -10.02 22.15
N ILE A 40 -23.89 -10.56 21.14
CA ILE A 40 -22.94 -9.81 20.32
C ILE A 40 -23.52 -9.64 18.93
N ASP A 41 -23.79 -8.39 18.54
CA ASP A 41 -24.39 -8.11 17.22
C ASP A 41 -23.36 -8.12 16.08
N VAL A 42 -22.11 -7.75 16.38
CA VAL A 42 -21.00 -7.69 15.42
C VAL A 42 -19.68 -8.00 16.11
N PHE A 43 -18.84 -8.79 15.43
CA PHE A 43 -17.42 -8.91 15.75
C PHE A 43 -16.59 -8.03 14.82
N LEU A 44 -15.71 -7.21 15.40
CA LEU A 44 -14.69 -6.46 14.67
C LEU A 44 -13.32 -7.09 14.93
N VAL A 45 -12.61 -7.51 13.89
CA VAL A 45 -11.22 -7.97 14.01
C VAL A 45 -10.31 -6.98 13.30
N LEU A 46 -9.66 -6.15 14.10
CA LEU A 46 -8.68 -5.17 13.65
C LEU A 46 -7.31 -5.82 13.67
N GLY A 47 -6.48 -5.59 12.67
CA GLY A 47 -5.17 -6.20 12.70
C GLY A 47 -4.26 -5.76 11.58
N HIS A 48 -2.96 -5.80 11.83
CA HIS A 48 -1.99 -5.64 10.77
C HIS A 48 -1.85 -6.98 10.01
N ASN A 49 -2.88 -7.32 9.26
CA ASN A 49 -3.03 -8.60 8.56
C ASN A 49 -3.49 -8.36 7.12
N SER A 50 -3.17 -9.29 6.22
CA SER A 50 -3.86 -9.30 4.93
C SER A 50 -5.27 -9.88 5.10
N ALA A 51 -6.27 -9.23 4.52
CA ALA A 51 -7.65 -9.68 4.40
C ALA A 51 -7.73 -11.03 3.69
N ARG A 52 -6.81 -11.34 2.76
CA ARG A 52 -6.83 -12.60 2.00
C ARG A 52 -6.36 -13.77 2.89
N PRO A 53 -7.22 -14.79 3.11
CA PRO A 53 -6.95 -15.90 4.05
C PRO A 53 -5.80 -16.83 3.61
N GLY A 54 -5.44 -16.81 2.33
CA GLY A 54 -4.37 -17.63 1.76
C GLY A 54 -2.99 -16.97 1.76
N ARG A 55 -2.87 -15.70 2.19
CA ARG A 55 -1.57 -15.03 2.22
C ARG A 55 -0.74 -15.46 3.41
N GLN A 56 0.55 -15.68 3.13
CA GLN A 56 1.52 -16.14 4.11
C GLN A 56 1.51 -15.22 5.34
N ALA A 57 1.47 -15.84 6.53
CA ALA A 57 1.41 -15.22 7.85
C ALA A 57 0.10 -14.53 8.27
N SER A 58 -0.92 -14.39 7.39
CA SER A 58 -2.22 -13.82 7.81
C SER A 58 -2.89 -14.71 8.86
N THR A 59 -3.33 -14.08 9.94
CA THR A 59 -3.99 -14.75 11.08
C THR A 59 -5.51 -14.57 11.10
N LEU A 60 -6.07 -13.74 10.21
CA LEU A 60 -7.50 -13.45 10.18
C LEU A 60 -8.36 -14.70 10.00
N LYS A 61 -7.95 -15.63 9.12
CA LYS A 61 -8.65 -16.92 8.95
C LYS A 61 -8.77 -17.70 10.26
N THR A 62 -7.71 -17.72 11.06
CA THR A 62 -7.67 -18.47 12.32
C THR A 62 -8.66 -17.87 13.33
N VAL A 63 -8.64 -16.55 13.48
CA VAL A 63 -9.54 -15.83 14.39
C VAL A 63 -10.99 -15.94 13.93
N TYR A 64 -11.23 -15.72 12.63
CA TYR A 64 -12.53 -15.91 11.99
C TYR A 64 -13.09 -17.31 12.26
N SER A 65 -12.29 -18.36 12.09
CA SER A 65 -12.75 -19.74 12.27
C SER A 65 -13.15 -20.01 13.71
N ALA A 66 -12.38 -19.51 14.69
CA ALA A 66 -12.69 -19.67 16.11
C ALA A 66 -13.97 -18.91 16.53
N ILE A 67 -14.16 -17.67 16.05
CA ILE A 67 -15.40 -16.91 16.31
C ILE A 67 -16.59 -17.61 15.65
N ARG A 68 -16.47 -18.02 14.39
CA ARG A 68 -17.54 -18.64 13.61
C ARG A 68 -17.96 -20.01 14.17
N GLU A 69 -17.06 -20.72 14.86
CA GLU A 69 -17.37 -21.97 15.58
C GLU A 69 -18.28 -21.71 16.79
N ALA A 70 -18.08 -20.61 17.52
CA ALA A 70 -18.94 -20.21 18.64
C ALA A 70 -20.21 -19.45 18.20
N HIS A 71 -20.14 -18.72 17.08
CA HIS A 71 -21.20 -17.83 16.57
C HIS A 71 -21.45 -18.10 15.08
N SER A 72 -22.45 -18.93 14.77
CA SER A 72 -22.65 -19.44 13.41
C SER A 72 -23.15 -18.40 12.39
N ASP A 73 -23.79 -17.33 12.87
CA ASP A 73 -24.54 -16.36 12.06
C ASP A 73 -24.21 -14.90 12.37
N THR A 74 -23.62 -14.60 13.53
CA THR A 74 -23.16 -13.24 13.88
C THR A 74 -22.16 -12.71 12.86
N PRO A 75 -22.31 -11.47 12.37
CA PRO A 75 -21.40 -10.92 11.37
C PRO A 75 -20.01 -10.63 11.94
N ILE A 76 -18.98 -10.89 11.12
CA ILE A 76 -17.57 -10.62 11.45
C ILE A 76 -16.99 -9.69 10.38
N GLN A 77 -16.68 -8.46 10.77
CA GLN A 77 -15.97 -7.51 9.92
C GLN A 77 -14.50 -7.44 10.32
N MET A 78 -13.61 -7.60 9.35
CA MET A 78 -12.18 -7.58 9.57
C MET A 78 -11.53 -6.40 8.82
N PHE A 79 -10.48 -5.83 9.40
CA PHE A 79 -9.77 -4.69 8.82
C PHE A 79 -8.25 -4.93 8.83
N GLY A 80 -7.64 -4.77 7.66
CA GLY A 80 -6.20 -4.93 7.42
C GLY A 80 -5.57 -3.72 6.70
N PRO A 81 -4.23 -3.65 6.59
CA PRO A 81 -3.53 -2.59 5.88
C PRO A 81 -2.84 -3.06 4.58
N HIS A 82 -2.29 -2.08 3.85
CA HIS A 82 -1.28 -2.12 2.77
C HIS A 82 -1.74 -2.27 1.33
N MET A 83 -2.95 -2.76 1.06
CA MET A 83 -3.56 -2.74 -0.28
C MET A 83 -4.99 -2.24 -0.22
N ARG A 84 -5.53 -1.81 -1.35
CA ARG A 84 -6.99 -1.80 -1.55
C ARG A 84 -7.41 -3.24 -1.86
N ASP A 85 -8.18 -3.86 -0.98
CA ASP A 85 -8.76 -5.19 -1.21
C ASP A 85 -10.01 -5.40 -0.34
N PHE A 86 -10.96 -6.19 -0.83
CA PHE A 86 -12.17 -6.55 -0.13
C PHE A 86 -12.46 -8.03 -0.36
N VAL A 87 -12.59 -8.77 0.73
CA VAL A 87 -12.61 -10.23 0.72
C VAL A 87 -13.87 -10.73 1.39
N VAL A 88 -14.58 -11.63 0.73
CA VAL A 88 -15.77 -12.29 1.27
C VAL A 88 -15.36 -13.61 1.91
N TYR A 89 -15.57 -13.76 3.22
CA TYR A 89 -15.28 -15.01 3.95
C TYR A 89 -16.50 -15.94 3.95
N ASP A 90 -17.68 -15.35 4.24
CA ASP A 90 -19.00 -15.96 4.15
C ASP A 90 -20.06 -14.86 3.88
N GLN A 91 -21.34 -15.23 3.76
CA GLN A 91 -22.41 -14.26 3.47
C GLN A 91 -22.66 -13.24 4.60
N SER A 92 -22.10 -13.44 5.79
CA SER A 92 -22.22 -12.56 6.95
C SER A 92 -20.87 -11.93 7.34
N SER A 93 -19.77 -12.20 6.63
CA SER A 93 -18.41 -11.79 7.04
C SER A 93 -17.54 -11.39 5.88
N THR A 94 -16.91 -10.23 6.03
CA THR A 94 -15.98 -9.68 5.04
C THR A 94 -14.74 -9.11 5.71
N ALA A 95 -13.69 -8.92 4.92
CA ALA A 95 -12.45 -8.28 5.34
C ALA A 95 -12.08 -7.19 4.34
N SER A 96 -11.65 -6.03 4.85
CA SER A 96 -11.24 -4.88 4.02
C SER A 96 -9.79 -4.49 4.30
N GLU A 97 -9.03 -4.17 3.27
CA GLU A 97 -7.73 -3.49 3.36
C GLU A 97 -7.80 -2.09 2.73
N SER A 98 -7.18 -1.11 3.39
CA SER A 98 -7.35 0.32 3.07
C SER A 98 -6.12 0.99 2.45
N GLY A 99 -5.30 0.25 1.71
CA GLY A 99 -4.12 0.77 1.03
C GLY A 99 -2.97 1.10 1.97
N ARG A 100 -2.11 2.03 1.54
CA ARG A 100 -0.85 2.37 2.21
C ARG A 100 -0.54 3.86 2.13
N TYR A 101 0.44 4.29 2.93
CA TYR A 101 1.14 5.58 2.81
C TYR A 101 0.25 6.83 2.75
N CYS A 102 -0.94 6.78 3.36
CA CYS A 102 -1.94 7.83 3.25
C CYS A 102 -2.25 8.16 1.77
N GLU A 103 -2.31 7.16 0.91
CA GLU A 103 -2.81 7.28 -0.47
C GLU A 103 -4.30 6.92 -0.56
N SER A 104 -4.82 6.24 0.46
CA SER A 104 -6.16 5.66 0.46
C SER A 104 -6.82 5.78 1.83
N LEU A 105 -8.09 6.18 1.83
CA LEU A 105 -9.01 6.07 2.96
C LEU A 105 -10.04 4.99 2.62
N GLY A 106 -10.01 3.86 3.32
CA GLY A 106 -11.01 2.81 3.14
C GLY A 106 -12.32 3.17 3.81
N TRP A 107 -13.42 2.97 3.09
CA TRP A 107 -14.79 3.14 3.56
C TRP A 107 -15.54 1.81 3.50
N PHE A 108 -16.30 1.53 4.56
CA PHE A 108 -17.12 0.33 4.68
C PHE A 108 -18.45 0.70 5.33
N SER A 109 -19.55 0.15 4.81
CA SER A 109 -20.85 0.22 5.47
C SER A 109 -21.61 -1.10 5.36
N MET A 110 -22.39 -1.38 6.40
CA MET A 110 -23.14 -2.61 6.57
C MET A 110 -24.55 -2.29 7.08
N SER A 111 -25.55 -2.93 6.50
CA SER A 111 -26.95 -2.83 6.93
C SER A 111 -27.56 -4.21 7.11
N GLY A 112 -28.80 -4.29 7.60
CA GLY A 112 -29.52 -5.55 7.82
C GLY A 112 -29.76 -5.91 9.29
N PHE A 113 -29.33 -5.06 10.23
CA PHE A 113 -29.61 -5.20 11.66
C PHE A 113 -31.09 -4.91 11.97
N ASN A 114 -31.73 -5.78 12.75
CA ASN A 114 -33.12 -5.62 13.20
C ASN A 114 -33.34 -6.31 14.55
N SER A 115 -34.55 -6.14 15.10
CA SER A 115 -34.93 -6.72 16.40
C SER A 115 -34.84 -8.24 16.46
N SER A 116 -34.97 -8.95 15.34
CA SER A 116 -34.93 -10.41 15.27
C SER A 116 -33.52 -11.00 15.22
N ASN A 117 -32.54 -10.28 14.68
CA ASN A 117 -31.17 -10.80 14.52
C ASN A 117 -30.12 -10.16 15.44
N SER A 118 -30.38 -8.96 15.97
CA SER A 118 -29.43 -8.20 16.80
C SER A 118 -30.12 -7.43 17.93
N GLY A 119 -31.43 -7.65 18.14
CA GLY A 119 -32.19 -6.85 19.10
C GLY A 119 -32.19 -5.34 18.79
N PHE A 120 -31.79 -4.93 17.58
CA PHE A 120 -31.59 -3.53 17.24
C PHE A 120 -32.93 -2.76 17.23
N THR A 121 -33.03 -1.75 18.09
CA THR A 121 -34.19 -0.84 18.21
C THR A 121 -33.87 0.60 17.78
N GLY A 122 -32.69 0.83 17.21
CA GLY A 122 -32.24 2.15 16.76
C GLY A 122 -32.76 2.53 15.37
N PRO A 123 -32.34 3.70 14.85
CA PRO A 123 -32.63 4.08 13.47
C PRO A 123 -31.93 3.12 12.49
N LEU A 124 -32.70 2.50 11.59
CA LEU A 124 -32.20 1.45 10.68
C LEU A 124 -31.01 1.89 9.83
N ASN A 125 -31.23 2.93 9.03
CA ASN A 125 -30.31 3.39 8.01
C ASN A 125 -30.28 4.93 8.03
N PRO A 126 -29.11 5.57 7.88
CA PRO A 126 -29.03 7.02 7.82
C PRO A 126 -29.88 7.58 6.67
N GLU A 127 -30.67 8.61 6.96
CA GLU A 127 -31.51 9.28 5.97
C GLU A 127 -30.68 10.13 5.00
N GLY A 128 -31.09 10.19 3.74
CA GLY A 128 -30.47 11.08 2.75
C GLY A 128 -29.14 10.60 2.15
N VAL A 129 -28.66 9.40 2.51
CA VAL A 129 -27.46 8.80 1.92
C VAL A 129 -27.72 7.38 1.40
N PRO A 130 -27.00 6.94 0.35
CA PRO A 130 -27.14 5.57 -0.16
C PRO A 130 -26.79 4.52 0.90
N ASN A 131 -27.68 3.54 1.06
CA ASN A 131 -27.48 2.41 1.95
C ASN A 131 -26.84 1.22 1.22
N PRO A 132 -26.11 0.34 1.94
CA PRO A 132 -25.62 -0.92 1.40
C PRO A 132 -26.73 -1.71 0.72
N ASN A 133 -26.49 -2.17 -0.51
CA ASN A 133 -27.47 -2.91 -1.30
C ASN A 133 -26.94 -4.23 -1.88
N ARG A 134 -25.69 -4.60 -1.59
CA ARG A 134 -25.01 -5.76 -2.17
C ARG A 134 -24.87 -6.88 -1.15
N THR A 135 -25.29 -8.08 -1.53
CA THR A 135 -25.05 -9.30 -0.75
C THR A 135 -23.62 -9.80 -0.93
N ALA A 136 -23.07 -10.39 0.11
CA ALA A 136 -21.78 -11.08 0.02
C ALA A 136 -21.98 -12.45 -0.64
N LEU A 137 -21.46 -12.62 -1.87
CA LEU A 137 -21.54 -13.87 -2.61
C LEU A 137 -20.24 -14.65 -2.47
N VAL A 138 -20.35 -15.87 -1.94
CA VAL A 138 -19.18 -16.72 -1.71
C VAL A 138 -18.87 -17.52 -2.98
N THR A 139 -17.79 -17.17 -3.66
CA THR A 139 -17.28 -17.98 -4.80
C THR A 139 -16.43 -19.15 -4.32
N ASN A 140 -15.73 -19.03 -3.18
CA ASN A 140 -14.95 -20.09 -2.53
C ASN A 140 -14.91 -19.89 -0.98
N PRO A 141 -15.73 -20.61 -0.19
CA PRO A 141 -15.79 -20.39 1.26
C PRO A 141 -14.49 -20.79 1.96
N VAL A 142 -14.05 -19.97 2.92
CA VAL A 142 -12.80 -20.17 3.67
C VAL A 142 -12.88 -21.39 4.60
N ASN A 143 -14.09 -21.76 5.04
CA ASN A 143 -14.38 -22.97 5.81
C ASN A 143 -15.61 -23.72 5.25
N PRO A 144 -15.43 -24.69 4.34
CA PRO A 144 -16.54 -25.42 3.72
C PRO A 144 -17.25 -26.41 4.65
N LYS A 145 -16.68 -26.72 5.84
CA LYS A 145 -17.24 -27.71 6.77
C LYS A 145 -18.37 -27.16 7.66
N ALA A 146 -18.54 -25.85 7.74
CA ALA A 146 -19.62 -25.21 8.51
C ALA A 146 -20.94 -25.06 7.71
N ILE A 147 -20.94 -25.43 6.43
CA ILE A 147 -22.13 -25.33 5.58
C ILE A 147 -22.85 -26.67 5.59
N ASP A 148 -23.79 -26.83 6.53
CA ASP A 148 -24.72 -27.95 6.51
C ASP A 148 -25.43 -28.00 5.15
N LYS A 149 -25.15 -29.06 4.38
CA LYS A 149 -25.69 -29.28 3.04
C LYS A 149 -27.23 -29.33 3.02
N LYS A 150 -27.91 -29.47 4.17
CA LYS A 150 -29.38 -29.42 4.28
C LYS A 150 -29.96 -28.01 4.41
N LYS A 151 -29.17 -26.97 4.73
CA LYS A 151 -29.59 -25.55 4.74
C LYS A 151 -29.22 -24.80 3.44
N ARG A 152 -28.97 -25.54 2.36
CA ARG A 152 -28.52 -25.01 1.05
C ARG A 152 -29.58 -24.20 0.29
N GLN A 153 -30.76 -24.02 0.88
CA GLN A 153 -31.86 -23.21 0.37
C GLN A 153 -32.40 -22.33 1.51
N LEU A 154 -32.37 -21.00 1.32
CA LEU A 154 -33.13 -19.99 2.09
C LEU A 154 -32.68 -19.61 3.52
N ALA A 155 -31.43 -19.24 3.71
CA ALA A 155 -31.15 -18.09 4.57
C ALA A 155 -30.21 -17.16 3.81
N ILE A 156 -30.78 -16.29 2.98
CA ILE A 156 -30.06 -15.13 2.47
C ILE A 156 -29.64 -14.39 3.74
N SER A 157 -28.33 -14.27 3.98
CA SER A 157 -27.82 -13.42 5.05
C SER A 157 -28.55 -12.08 4.98
N PRO A 158 -29.13 -11.58 6.10
CA PRO A 158 -29.88 -10.33 6.07
C PRO A 158 -28.97 -9.13 5.82
N PHE A 159 -27.65 -9.35 5.85
CA PHE A 159 -26.66 -8.30 5.78
C PHE A 159 -26.33 -7.89 4.35
N LEU A 160 -26.25 -6.57 4.17
CA LEU A 160 -25.84 -5.94 2.93
C LEU A 160 -24.61 -5.09 3.18
N TYR A 161 -23.74 -5.00 2.16
CA TYR A 161 -22.41 -4.41 2.27
C TYR A 161 -22.18 -3.37 1.19
N SER A 162 -21.38 -2.37 1.53
CA SER A 162 -20.77 -1.44 0.59
C SER A 162 -19.33 -1.16 1.02
N ARG A 163 -18.46 -0.97 0.04
CA ARG A 163 -17.05 -0.67 0.22
C ARG A 163 -16.62 0.38 -0.80
N ARG A 164 -15.75 1.31 -0.37
CA ARG A 164 -15.08 2.26 -1.26
C ARG A 164 -13.63 2.49 -0.82
N TYR A 165 -12.76 2.82 -1.77
CA TYR A 165 -11.41 3.29 -1.50
C TYR A 165 -11.29 4.72 -2.01
N LEU A 166 -11.19 5.66 -1.08
CA LEU A 166 -11.15 7.08 -1.35
C LEU A 166 -9.70 7.50 -1.52
N ASP A 167 -9.37 8.17 -2.61
CA ASP A 167 -8.04 8.77 -2.76
C ASP A 167 -7.80 9.83 -1.67
N TRP A 168 -6.59 9.85 -1.14
CA TRP A 168 -6.24 10.77 -0.05
C TRP A 168 -5.92 12.17 -0.57
N ASN A 169 -6.93 12.88 -1.06
CA ASN A 169 -6.79 14.24 -1.55
C ASN A 169 -8.02 15.09 -1.19
N ARG A 170 -7.87 16.41 -1.26
CA ARG A 170 -8.94 17.35 -0.89
C ARG A 170 -10.17 17.25 -1.79
N LEU A 171 -10.00 16.99 -3.08
CA LEU A 171 -11.13 16.90 -4.02
C LEU A 171 -12.03 15.72 -3.67
N THR A 172 -11.42 14.57 -3.36
CA THR A 172 -12.13 13.38 -2.87
C THR A 172 -12.88 13.68 -1.56
N PHE A 173 -12.21 14.28 -0.58
CA PHE A 173 -12.86 14.61 0.69
C PHE A 173 -13.99 15.64 0.52
N ASP A 174 -13.79 16.65 -0.32
CA ASP A 174 -14.84 17.62 -0.65
C ASP A 174 -16.01 16.97 -1.37
N TYR A 175 -15.77 16.03 -2.30
CA TYR A 175 -16.86 15.33 -2.98
C TYR A 175 -17.71 14.51 -2.00
N HIS A 176 -17.08 13.75 -1.09
CA HIS A 176 -17.78 12.85 -0.17
C HIS A 176 -18.27 13.51 1.12
N ALA A 177 -17.87 14.75 1.40
CA ALA A 177 -18.41 15.56 2.51
C ALA A 177 -19.15 16.80 1.99
N PRO A 178 -20.34 16.66 1.36
CA PRO A 178 -21.16 17.81 0.96
C PRO A 178 -21.34 18.82 2.10
N GLY A 179 -20.97 20.08 1.84
CA GLY A 179 -20.88 21.12 2.86
C GLY A 179 -19.47 21.32 3.46
N SER A 180 -18.41 20.62 3.04
CA SER A 180 -17.04 21.01 3.42
C SER A 180 -16.44 22.06 2.48
N GLN A 181 -17.01 22.25 1.30
CA GLN A 181 -16.42 23.04 0.21
C GLN A 181 -16.31 24.53 0.59
N PHE A 182 -17.25 25.06 1.37
CA PHE A 182 -17.19 26.45 1.86
C PHE A 182 -16.07 26.69 2.88
N LEU A 183 -15.47 25.64 3.46
CA LEU A 183 -14.30 25.78 4.33
C LEU A 183 -13.04 26.20 3.54
N HIS A 184 -13.09 26.23 2.21
CA HIS A 184 -11.93 26.47 1.37
C HIS A 184 -11.89 27.88 0.77
N SER A 185 -13.04 28.52 0.57
CA SER A 185 -13.09 29.86 -0.02
C SER A 185 -12.88 30.95 1.04
N GLY A 186 -11.76 31.68 0.96
CA GLY A 186 -11.67 33.02 1.53
C GLY A 186 -12.49 34.07 0.77
N THR A 187 -13.07 33.69 -0.38
CA THR A 187 -13.66 34.61 -1.37
C THR A 187 -14.70 33.90 -2.24
N TYR A 188 -15.84 33.44 -1.71
CA TYR A 188 -17.03 33.15 -2.55
C TYR A 188 -18.32 33.42 -1.77
N HIS A 189 -18.80 34.66 -1.86
CA HIS A 189 -20.07 35.11 -1.28
C HIS A 189 -21.29 34.96 -2.22
N HIS A 190 -21.15 34.32 -3.39
CA HIS A 190 -22.25 34.24 -4.34
C HIS A 190 -22.39 32.85 -4.97
N GLN A 191 -23.05 31.94 -4.25
CA GLN A 191 -24.00 30.98 -4.83
C GLN A 191 -24.75 30.25 -3.70
N GLN A 192 -25.91 30.80 -3.32
CA GLN A 192 -26.76 30.33 -2.23
C GLN A 192 -27.63 29.09 -2.55
N ASN A 193 -27.33 28.30 -3.59
CA ASN A 193 -28.28 27.29 -4.11
C ASN A 193 -27.77 25.84 -4.23
N LEU A 194 -26.81 25.42 -3.42
CA LEU A 194 -26.48 23.99 -3.27
C LEU A 194 -26.68 23.59 -1.82
N ILE A 195 -27.85 22.97 -1.54
CA ILE A 195 -28.27 22.36 -0.28
C ILE A 195 -28.02 23.28 0.92
N SER A 196 -29.06 24.01 1.33
CA SER A 196 -29.11 24.68 2.62
C SER A 196 -28.86 23.66 3.74
N SER A 197 -27.59 23.48 4.12
CA SER A 197 -27.21 22.80 5.35
C SER A 197 -27.64 23.71 6.50
N PRO A 198 -28.60 23.31 7.35
CA PRO A 198 -29.25 24.17 8.31
C PRO A 198 -28.41 24.42 9.57
N SER A 199 -27.08 24.47 9.45
CA SER A 199 -26.23 25.17 10.41
C SER A 199 -24.83 25.39 9.84
N ALA A 200 -24.53 26.61 9.38
CA ALA A 200 -23.19 27.14 9.54
C ALA A 200 -22.97 27.40 11.04
N SER A 201 -22.89 26.31 11.82
CA SER A 201 -22.67 26.36 13.26
C SER A 201 -21.22 26.77 13.55
N ASN A 202 -20.99 27.33 14.74
CA ASN A 202 -19.66 27.58 15.31
C ASN A 202 -18.71 26.38 15.12
N THR A 203 -19.26 25.16 15.10
CA THR A 203 -18.57 23.89 14.88
C THR A 203 -17.83 23.79 13.54
N SER A 204 -18.41 24.21 12.42
CA SER A 204 -17.77 24.08 11.09
C SER A 204 -16.54 25.00 10.97
N PHE A 205 -16.62 26.20 11.54
CA PHE A 205 -15.48 27.13 11.62
C PHE A 205 -14.38 26.57 12.54
N GLN A 206 -14.75 26.01 13.70
CA GLN A 206 -13.82 25.36 14.62
C GLN A 206 -13.10 24.16 13.98
N LEU A 207 -13.80 23.32 13.22
CA LEU A 207 -13.20 22.17 12.52
C LEU A 207 -12.19 22.61 11.46
N LYS A 208 -12.50 23.65 10.68
CA LYS A 208 -11.53 24.24 9.73
C LYS A 208 -10.30 24.78 10.44
N GLN A 209 -10.49 25.48 11.55
CA GLN A 209 -9.38 26.02 12.33
C GLN A 209 -8.50 24.90 12.90
N ALA A 210 -9.10 23.85 13.45
CA ALA A 210 -8.40 22.68 13.95
C ALA A 210 -7.58 22.00 12.84
N GLY A 211 -8.18 21.77 11.66
CA GLY A 211 -7.47 21.18 10.51
C GLY A 211 -6.30 22.04 10.01
N ALA A 212 -6.48 23.37 9.98
CA ALA A 212 -5.41 24.31 9.63
C ALA A 212 -4.28 24.31 10.67
N GLN A 213 -4.60 24.23 11.96
CA GLN A 213 -3.61 24.13 13.04
C GLN A 213 -2.79 22.84 12.94
N VAL A 214 -3.44 21.71 12.65
CA VAL A 214 -2.73 20.44 12.40
C VAL A 214 -1.79 20.56 11.20
N SER A 215 -2.26 21.14 10.09
CA SER A 215 -1.45 21.37 8.89
C SER A 215 -0.22 22.27 9.15
N SER A 216 -0.42 23.33 9.94
CA SER A 216 0.65 24.23 10.37
C SER A 216 1.67 23.51 11.26
N SER A 217 1.19 22.71 12.21
CA SER A 217 2.04 21.91 13.11
C SER A 217 2.91 20.91 12.34
N ILE A 218 2.33 20.17 11.38
CA ILE A 218 3.07 19.27 10.50
C ILE A 218 4.16 20.03 9.73
N THR A 219 3.83 21.19 9.17
CA THR A 219 4.79 22.03 8.43
C THR A 219 5.95 22.47 9.32
N SER A 220 5.66 22.93 10.55
CA SER A 220 6.65 23.34 11.54
C SER A 220 7.57 22.19 11.94
N TYR A 221 7.03 20.99 12.22
CA TYR A 221 7.86 19.83 12.55
C TYR A 221 8.77 19.41 11.40
N ARG A 222 8.28 19.43 10.15
CA ARG A 222 9.13 19.13 8.98
C ARG A 222 10.28 20.12 8.84
N GLN A 223 10.06 21.40 9.15
CA GLN A 223 11.11 22.43 9.16
C GLN A 223 12.12 22.19 10.28
N GLN A 224 11.65 21.97 11.51
CA GLN A 224 12.52 21.72 12.67
C GLN A 224 13.41 20.48 12.48
N MET A 225 12.89 19.43 11.86
CA MET A 225 13.64 18.21 11.57
C MET A 225 14.55 18.33 10.32
N GLY A 226 14.52 19.46 9.61
CA GLY A 226 15.33 19.66 8.41
C GLY A 226 14.96 18.74 7.23
N LEU A 227 13.72 18.24 7.17
CA LEU A 227 13.28 17.30 6.13
C LEU A 227 13.35 17.90 4.71
N TRP A 228 13.30 19.23 4.61
CA TRP A 228 13.36 19.99 3.36
C TRP A 228 14.77 20.16 2.79
N LYS A 229 15.82 19.74 3.51
CA LYS A 229 17.21 19.93 3.09
C LYS A 229 17.47 19.15 1.81
N VAL A 230 17.81 19.88 0.74
CA VAL A 230 18.17 19.31 -0.57
C VAL A 230 19.61 18.81 -0.54
N TYR A 231 19.83 17.57 -0.99
CA TYR A 231 21.15 16.94 -1.12
C TYR A 231 21.64 16.85 -2.57
N GLY A 232 20.71 16.91 -3.53
CA GLY A 232 21.03 16.86 -4.95
C GLY A 232 19.77 16.80 -5.78
N CYS A 233 19.92 16.41 -7.05
CA CYS A 233 18.79 16.18 -7.95
C CYS A 233 18.82 14.82 -8.60
N THR A 234 17.67 14.17 -8.62
CA THR A 234 17.44 12.94 -9.37
C THR A 234 17.18 13.33 -10.84
N PRO A 235 17.98 12.83 -11.80
CA PRO A 235 17.89 13.25 -13.20
C PRO A 235 16.63 12.75 -13.92
N GLN A 236 16.02 11.68 -13.41
CA GLN A 236 14.83 11.04 -13.95
C GLN A 236 14.12 10.25 -12.85
N THR A 237 12.84 9.91 -13.05
CA THR A 237 12.13 9.04 -12.11
C THR A 237 12.62 7.60 -12.24
N TYR A 238 12.94 6.98 -11.10
CA TYR A 238 13.27 5.57 -10.99
C TYR A 238 12.16 4.83 -10.25
N CYS A 239 11.47 3.94 -10.97
CA CYS A 239 10.33 3.20 -10.44
C CYS A 239 10.75 1.90 -9.73
N LEU A 240 10.06 1.60 -8.64
CA LEU A 240 10.16 0.36 -7.88
C LEU A 240 9.66 -0.84 -8.71
N SER A 241 8.44 -0.73 -9.25
CA SER A 241 7.79 -1.83 -9.99
C SER A 241 6.98 -1.39 -11.20
N CYS A 242 7.05 -0.12 -11.60
CA CYS A 242 6.30 0.41 -12.75
C CYS A 242 6.95 0.11 -14.11
N VAL A 243 8.17 -0.45 -14.11
CA VAL A 243 8.96 -0.85 -15.28
C VAL A 243 9.57 -2.24 -15.07
N PRO A 244 10.02 -2.94 -16.12
CA PRO A 244 10.69 -4.22 -15.97
C PRO A 244 11.86 -4.16 -14.99
N PHE A 245 12.02 -5.21 -14.19
CA PHE A 245 13.13 -5.34 -13.24
C PHE A 245 14.48 -5.17 -13.96
N MET A 246 15.36 -4.35 -13.38
CA MET A 246 16.68 -4.00 -13.93
C MET A 246 16.67 -3.22 -15.27
N ALA A 247 15.54 -2.61 -15.66
CA ALA A 247 15.51 -1.64 -16.75
C ALA A 247 16.30 -0.35 -16.38
N PRO A 248 16.75 0.48 -17.35
CA PRO A 248 17.53 1.69 -17.06
C PRO A 248 16.88 2.68 -16.08
N ASN A 249 15.55 2.77 -16.09
CA ASN A 249 14.74 3.60 -15.19
C ASN A 249 14.12 2.79 -14.03
N SER A 250 14.62 1.58 -13.74
CA SER A 250 14.27 0.84 -12.54
C SER A 250 15.09 1.33 -11.35
N LEU A 251 14.45 1.51 -10.20
CA LEU A 251 15.12 1.84 -8.95
C LEU A 251 16.19 0.80 -8.58
N TYR A 252 15.98 -0.48 -8.90
CA TYR A 252 16.95 -1.53 -8.59
C TYR A 252 18.21 -1.47 -9.45
N THR A 253 18.14 -0.91 -10.66
CA THR A 253 19.33 -0.61 -11.47
C THR A 253 20.12 0.52 -10.84
N PHE A 254 19.44 1.61 -10.48
CA PHE A 254 20.06 2.76 -9.81
C PHE A 254 20.73 2.33 -8.49
N LEU A 255 20.02 1.56 -7.65
CA LEU A 255 20.56 1.04 -6.40
C LEU A 255 21.71 0.07 -6.62
N ALA A 256 21.65 -0.79 -7.64
CA ALA A 256 22.76 -1.68 -7.99
C ALA A 256 24.03 -0.87 -8.34
N ASP A 257 23.92 0.15 -9.18
CA ASP A 257 25.06 1.01 -9.55
C ASP A 257 25.59 1.81 -8.35
N ALA A 258 24.70 2.32 -7.51
CA ALA A 258 25.05 3.01 -6.27
C ALA A 258 25.79 2.08 -5.29
N MET A 259 25.28 0.86 -5.07
CA MET A 259 25.96 -0.13 -4.22
C MET A 259 27.35 -0.47 -4.75
N ALA A 260 27.50 -0.70 -6.06
CA ALA A 260 28.78 -1.06 -6.66
C ALA A 260 29.85 0.04 -6.51
N SER A 261 29.42 1.30 -6.57
CA SER A 261 30.33 2.46 -6.52
C SER A 261 30.57 3.01 -5.11
N GLN A 262 29.56 3.03 -4.25
CA GLN A 262 29.63 3.70 -2.94
C GLN A 262 29.99 2.74 -1.79
N ILE A 263 29.62 1.46 -1.89
CA ILE A 263 29.89 0.47 -0.82
C ILE A 263 31.26 -0.16 -1.07
N VAL A 264 32.31 0.54 -0.66
CA VAL A 264 33.70 0.07 -0.82
C VAL A 264 34.47 0.26 0.48
N ASN A 265 35.06 -0.81 1.00
CA ASN A 265 36.11 -0.71 2.00
C ASN A 265 37.43 -0.35 1.30
N PRO A 266 38.03 0.83 1.53
CA PRO A 266 39.24 1.25 0.82
C PRO A 266 40.40 0.26 0.97
N LYS A 267 40.52 -0.40 2.14
CA LYS A 267 41.57 -1.40 2.40
C LYS A 267 41.41 -2.69 1.58
N ARG A 268 40.20 -2.96 1.11
CA ARG A 268 39.84 -4.15 0.32
C ARG A 268 39.32 -3.80 -1.08
N ALA A 269 39.54 -2.56 -1.53
CA ALA A 269 39.02 -2.08 -2.81
C ALA A 269 39.53 -2.89 -4.00
N HIS A 270 40.70 -3.50 -3.87
CA HIS A 270 41.37 -4.38 -4.84
C HIS A 270 40.74 -5.78 -4.96
N ILE A 271 39.89 -6.19 -4.01
CA ILE A 271 39.18 -7.46 -4.05
C ILE A 271 37.82 -7.23 -4.72
N PRO A 272 37.45 -8.01 -5.75
CA PRO A 272 36.14 -7.92 -6.38
C PRO A 272 35.02 -8.25 -5.38
N ARG A 273 33.84 -7.64 -5.56
CA ARG A 273 32.73 -7.71 -4.60
C ARG A 273 31.44 -8.15 -5.27
N VAL A 274 30.63 -8.92 -4.56
CA VAL A 274 29.25 -9.25 -4.93
C VAL A 274 28.34 -8.65 -3.88
N HIS A 275 27.54 -7.67 -4.26
CA HIS A 275 26.55 -7.03 -3.38
C HIS A 275 25.20 -7.71 -3.56
N ILE A 276 24.55 -8.07 -2.45
CA ILE A 276 23.21 -8.66 -2.43
C ILE A 276 22.35 -7.92 -1.41
N SER A 277 21.14 -7.56 -1.81
CA SER A 277 20.16 -6.94 -0.91
C SER A 277 18.75 -7.44 -1.21
N ASN A 278 17.86 -7.38 -0.21
CA ASN A 278 16.44 -7.65 -0.42
C ASN A 278 15.77 -6.46 -1.11
N THR A 279 14.86 -6.73 -2.03
CA THR A 279 14.12 -5.69 -2.78
C THR A 279 13.23 -4.84 -1.88
N GLY A 280 12.82 -5.38 -0.73
CA GLY A 280 12.01 -4.69 0.29
C GLY A 280 12.75 -3.60 1.07
N MET A 281 14.05 -3.41 0.87
CA MET A 281 14.80 -2.27 1.42
C MET A 281 14.29 -0.93 0.86
N ALA A 282 13.85 -0.95 -0.40
CA ALA A 282 13.28 0.19 -1.07
C ALA A 282 11.76 0.23 -0.83
N ARG A 283 11.22 1.39 -0.45
CA ARG A 283 9.85 1.55 0.01
C ARG A 283 8.97 2.40 -0.89
N PHE A 284 9.58 3.22 -1.75
CA PHE A 284 8.91 4.11 -2.68
C PHE A 284 9.76 4.38 -3.93
N ASP A 285 9.15 4.98 -4.95
CA ASP A 285 9.83 5.41 -6.16
C ASP A 285 10.70 6.65 -5.88
N LEU A 286 11.82 6.74 -6.59
CA LEU A 286 12.69 7.92 -6.53
C LEU A 286 12.31 8.86 -7.67
N HIS A 287 11.66 9.98 -7.35
CA HIS A 287 11.12 10.90 -8.35
C HIS A 287 12.19 11.81 -8.95
N LYS A 288 12.03 12.19 -10.23
CA LYS A 288 12.82 13.26 -10.87
C LYS A 288 12.70 14.55 -10.07
N GLY A 289 13.79 15.29 -9.95
CA GLY A 289 13.82 16.60 -9.30
C GLY A 289 14.61 16.61 -8.00
N PRO A 290 14.37 17.59 -7.11
CA PRO A 290 15.12 17.76 -5.87
C PRO A 290 15.02 16.52 -4.97
N PHE A 291 16.18 15.99 -4.57
CA PHE A 291 16.28 14.92 -3.58
C PHE A 291 16.55 15.52 -2.21
N THR A 292 15.60 15.39 -1.30
CA THR A 292 15.63 15.94 0.06
C THR A 292 15.95 14.89 1.12
N MET A 293 16.15 15.33 2.37
CA MET A 293 16.25 14.42 3.51
C MET A 293 15.01 13.55 3.65
N ASP A 294 13.82 14.08 3.31
CA ASP A 294 12.57 13.33 3.35
C ASP A 294 12.56 12.21 2.30
N ASP A 295 13.01 12.49 1.08
CA ASP A 295 13.08 11.50 -0.02
C ASP A 295 13.99 10.32 0.33
N ASN A 296 15.05 10.56 1.11
CA ASN A 296 15.91 9.50 1.64
C ASN A 296 15.11 8.52 2.52
N TYR A 297 14.33 9.04 3.48
CA TYR A 297 13.50 8.20 4.35
C TYR A 297 12.32 7.57 3.60
N ILE A 298 11.71 8.27 2.65
CA ILE A 298 10.62 7.74 1.82
C ILE A 298 11.12 6.55 0.97
N THR A 299 12.31 6.67 0.38
CA THR A 299 12.84 5.65 -0.53
C THR A 299 13.52 4.49 0.19
N SER A 300 14.38 4.76 1.17
CA SER A 300 15.21 3.74 1.86
C SER A 300 15.33 4.04 3.36
N PRO A 301 14.26 3.79 4.16
CA PRO A 301 14.20 4.19 5.56
C PRO A 301 15.04 3.33 6.52
N PHE A 302 15.50 2.15 6.10
CA PHE A 302 16.13 1.21 7.02
C PHE A 302 17.60 1.60 7.27
N PRO A 303 18.01 1.80 8.53
CA PRO A 303 19.41 2.07 8.87
C PRO A 303 20.22 0.76 8.92
N SER A 304 20.12 -0.06 7.88
CA SER A 304 20.77 -1.37 7.83
C SER A 304 22.29 -1.21 7.79
N VAL A 305 22.99 -2.05 8.56
CA VAL A 305 24.45 -2.10 8.54
C VAL A 305 24.90 -2.98 7.39
N VAL A 306 25.86 -2.51 6.60
CA VAL A 306 26.43 -3.31 5.52
C VAL A 306 27.59 -4.14 6.05
N VAL A 307 27.50 -5.46 5.91
CA VAL A 307 28.52 -6.43 6.33
C VAL A 307 29.02 -7.23 5.14
N TYR A 308 30.11 -7.98 5.32
CA TYR A 308 30.68 -8.82 4.27
C TYR A 308 31.30 -10.10 4.81
N ILE A 309 31.32 -11.14 3.96
CA ILE A 309 32.15 -12.34 4.15
C ILE A 309 33.37 -12.20 3.23
N PRO A 310 34.60 -12.17 3.79
CA PRO A 310 35.81 -11.95 3.00
C PRO A 310 36.17 -13.15 2.12
N GLU A 311 36.70 -12.88 0.93
CA GLU A 311 37.44 -13.84 0.07
C GLU A 311 36.73 -15.19 -0.18
N VAL A 312 35.42 -15.13 -0.36
CA VAL A 312 34.60 -16.28 -0.76
C VAL A 312 35.02 -16.72 -2.16
N SER A 313 35.22 -18.02 -2.38
CA SER A 313 35.53 -18.51 -3.73
C SER A 313 34.40 -18.17 -4.72
N TRP A 314 34.77 -17.72 -5.92
CA TRP A 314 33.79 -17.32 -6.94
C TRP A 314 32.82 -18.44 -7.28
N GLU A 315 33.29 -19.69 -7.35
CA GLU A 315 32.45 -20.88 -7.57
C GLU A 315 31.32 -21.02 -6.54
N ARG A 316 31.55 -20.61 -5.29
CA ARG A 316 30.51 -20.62 -4.25
C ARG A 316 29.60 -19.39 -4.35
N ALA A 317 30.18 -18.22 -4.63
CA ALA A 317 29.49 -16.94 -4.64
C ALA A 317 28.55 -16.73 -5.84
N LYS A 318 28.95 -17.14 -7.06
CA LYS A 318 28.26 -16.78 -8.32
C LYS A 318 26.80 -17.20 -8.41
N GLY A 319 26.42 -18.28 -7.71
CA GLY A 319 25.04 -18.77 -7.67
C GLY A 319 24.23 -18.35 -6.44
N VAL A 320 24.77 -17.54 -5.51
CA VAL A 320 24.09 -17.22 -4.24
C VAL A 320 22.78 -16.47 -4.50
N LEU A 321 22.82 -15.37 -5.27
CA LEU A 321 21.65 -14.55 -5.57
C LEU A 321 20.53 -15.35 -6.22
N GLU A 322 20.87 -16.17 -7.23
CA GLU A 322 19.91 -17.03 -7.91
C GLU A 322 19.27 -18.05 -6.95
N ARG A 323 20.07 -18.70 -6.10
CA ARG A 323 19.56 -19.66 -5.10
C ARG A 323 18.65 -19.00 -4.07
N MET A 324 18.95 -17.77 -3.64
CA MET A 324 18.11 -17.01 -2.72
C MET A 324 16.75 -16.69 -3.34
N ASN A 325 16.73 -16.31 -4.61
CA ASN A 325 15.50 -16.06 -5.35
C ASN A 325 14.71 -17.34 -5.68
N LYS A 326 15.38 -18.49 -5.90
CA LYS A 326 14.71 -19.78 -6.14
C LYS A 326 14.13 -20.42 -4.87
N LYS A 327 14.81 -20.28 -3.73
CA LYS A 327 14.37 -20.91 -2.46
C LYS A 327 13.32 -20.11 -1.71
N GLY A 328 12.83 -19.00 -2.27
CA GLY A 328 11.95 -18.10 -1.55
C GLY A 328 12.57 -17.60 -0.23
N ALA A 329 13.91 -17.43 -0.18
CA ALA A 329 14.65 -17.19 1.07
C ALA A 329 14.31 -15.86 1.79
N GLY A 330 13.35 -15.10 1.27
CA GLY A 330 12.73 -13.93 1.92
C GLY A 330 11.19 -13.96 1.95
N GLN A 331 10.53 -15.02 1.47
CA GLN A 331 9.06 -15.13 1.45
C GLN A 331 8.47 -15.20 2.88
N GLY A 332 9.16 -15.87 3.81
CA GLY A 332 8.73 -15.92 5.22
C GLY A 332 8.72 -14.56 5.95
N ARG A 333 9.33 -13.52 5.37
CA ARG A 333 9.36 -12.14 5.90
C ARG A 333 8.63 -11.14 4.98
N ARG A 334 8.14 -11.58 3.83
CA ARG A 334 7.51 -10.73 2.82
C ARG A 334 6.03 -11.06 2.81
N VAL A 335 5.18 -10.08 3.14
CA VAL A 335 3.79 -10.13 2.70
C VAL A 335 3.85 -9.99 1.18
N GLU A 336 3.69 -11.10 0.46
CA GLU A 336 3.64 -11.08 -1.00
C GLU A 336 2.37 -10.36 -1.45
N TYR A 337 2.55 -9.17 -2.02
CA TYR A 337 1.50 -8.37 -2.65
C TYR A 337 1.38 -8.74 -4.13
N ASN A 338 1.04 -10.00 -4.42
CA ASN A 338 0.71 -10.42 -5.77
C ASN A 338 -0.70 -9.92 -6.12
N SER A 339 -0.78 -9.05 -7.11
CA SER A 339 -2.01 -8.75 -7.86
C SER A 339 -1.86 -9.47 -9.19
N THR A 340 -2.80 -10.36 -9.49
CA THR A 340 -2.86 -11.11 -10.73
C THR A 340 -3.15 -10.17 -11.90
N THR A 341 -2.13 -9.74 -12.63
CA THR A 341 -2.35 -9.04 -13.91
C THR A 341 -1.36 -9.48 -14.97
N SER A 342 -1.89 -9.87 -16.14
CA SER A 342 -1.16 -10.47 -17.24
C SER A 342 -0.09 -9.53 -17.88
N PRO A 343 1.00 -10.08 -18.46
CA PRO A 343 2.14 -9.29 -18.91
C PRO A 343 2.07 -8.97 -20.40
N LYS A 344 1.38 -7.90 -20.82
CA LYS A 344 1.55 -7.36 -22.19
C LYS A 344 1.29 -5.86 -22.25
N GLN A 345 2.33 -5.04 -22.11
CA GLN A 345 2.47 -3.78 -22.86
C GLN A 345 3.90 -3.23 -22.72
N LYS A 346 4.63 -3.19 -23.85
CA LYS A 346 5.87 -2.42 -24.00
C LYS A 346 5.48 -1.03 -24.49
N ARG A 347 5.84 0.03 -23.77
CA ARG A 347 5.87 1.40 -24.31
C ARG A 347 7.11 2.12 -23.78
N GLU A 348 7.82 2.75 -24.71
CA GLU A 348 9.01 3.56 -24.47
C GLU A 348 8.61 4.93 -23.93
N TRP A 349 9.36 5.44 -22.95
CA TRP A 349 9.17 6.77 -22.38
C TRP A 349 10.29 7.69 -22.84
N GLY A 350 9.92 8.83 -23.43
CA GLY A 350 10.84 9.86 -23.91
C GLY A 350 11.41 10.71 -22.76
N ILE A 351 12.67 11.09 -22.93
CA ILE A 351 13.46 11.94 -22.02
C ILE A 351 13.20 13.41 -22.37
N MET A 352 12.91 14.26 -21.39
CA MET A 352 12.97 15.72 -21.51
C MET A 352 13.96 16.27 -20.47
N GLU A 353 15.03 16.87 -20.98
CA GLU A 353 16.10 17.54 -20.24
C GLU A 353 15.66 18.93 -19.75
N GLY A 354 16.20 19.34 -18.60
CA GLY A 354 16.31 20.74 -18.21
C GLY A 354 15.19 21.29 -17.32
N GLU A 355 15.31 21.08 -16.01
CA GLU A 355 14.74 22.01 -15.01
C GLU A 355 15.72 22.19 -13.85
N GLU A 356 15.87 23.44 -13.39
CA GLU A 356 16.77 23.81 -12.30
C GLU A 356 16.38 23.12 -10.98
N CYS A 357 17.40 22.67 -10.26
CA CYS A 357 17.32 21.88 -9.02
C CYS A 357 16.84 22.68 -7.82
N VAL A 358 15.65 23.28 -7.89
CA VAL A 358 15.08 24.11 -6.82
C VAL A 358 13.87 23.41 -6.23
N ASN A 359 13.92 23.12 -4.93
CA ASN A 359 12.75 22.67 -4.17
C ASN A 359 11.66 23.75 -4.30
N PRO A 360 10.49 23.47 -4.92
CA PRO A 360 9.44 24.47 -5.01
C PRO A 360 9.05 24.84 -3.57
N THR A 361 9.37 26.08 -3.20
CA THR A 361 9.13 26.59 -1.86
C THR A 361 7.68 26.32 -1.49
N ILE A 362 7.42 25.82 -0.28
CA ILE A 362 6.07 25.51 0.26
C ILE A 362 5.06 26.64 0.01
N GLY A 363 5.54 27.89 -0.04
CA GLY A 363 4.74 29.07 -0.39
C GLY A 363 4.10 29.05 -1.79
N LYS A 364 4.55 28.20 -2.72
CA LYS A 364 3.94 28.02 -4.05
C LYS A 364 2.93 26.86 -4.12
N MET A 365 2.91 25.93 -3.17
CA MET A 365 1.83 24.93 -3.05
C MET A 365 0.55 25.52 -2.45
N GLY A 366 0.66 26.57 -1.64
CA GLY A 366 -0.49 27.30 -1.08
C GLY A 366 -1.27 28.16 -2.09
N VAL A 367 -0.72 28.38 -3.30
CA VAL A 367 -1.30 29.23 -4.36
C VAL A 367 -1.61 28.40 -5.62
N MET A 368 -2.04 27.14 -5.46
CA MET A 368 -2.69 26.37 -6.52
C MET A 368 -4.22 26.60 -6.58
N GLY A 369 -4.74 27.55 -5.80
CA GLY A 369 -6.15 27.96 -5.86
C GLY A 369 -6.51 28.95 -6.98
N GLU A 370 -5.52 29.53 -7.68
CA GLU A 370 -5.77 30.63 -8.63
C GLU A 370 -5.02 30.50 -9.99
N ARG A 371 -4.48 29.33 -10.33
CA ARG A 371 -4.02 29.10 -11.70
C ARG A 371 -5.20 28.65 -12.54
N LYS A 372 -5.57 29.50 -13.50
CA LYS A 372 -6.53 29.27 -14.59
C LYS A 372 -6.57 27.79 -15.00
N LEU A 373 -7.79 27.28 -15.15
CA LEU A 373 -8.27 25.99 -15.69
C LEU A 373 -7.69 25.59 -17.07
N GLY A 374 -6.38 25.68 -17.27
CA GLY A 374 -5.71 25.39 -18.54
C GLY A 374 -4.26 24.99 -18.32
N LYS A 375 -3.97 23.73 -18.67
CA LYS A 375 -2.67 23.03 -18.63
C LYS A 375 -2.25 22.51 -17.25
N ARG A 376 -2.81 21.34 -16.89
CA ARG A 376 -2.19 20.37 -15.99
C ARG A 376 -0.78 20.08 -16.49
N GLU A 377 0.24 20.39 -15.70
CA GLU A 377 1.58 19.81 -15.85
C GLU A 377 1.46 18.28 -15.69
N GLU A 378 2.19 17.56 -16.54
CA GLU A 378 2.05 16.12 -16.83
C GLU A 378 2.27 15.22 -15.60
N ILE A 379 1.21 14.98 -14.84
CA ILE A 379 1.06 13.75 -14.07
C ILE A 379 0.69 12.67 -15.08
N MET A 380 1.41 11.53 -15.08
CA MET A 380 1.24 10.41 -16.00
C MET A 380 -0.24 10.16 -16.30
N GLY A 381 -0.68 10.60 -17.47
CA GLY A 381 -2.05 10.46 -17.91
C GLY A 381 -2.14 9.36 -18.95
N VAL A 382 -3.05 8.41 -18.77
CA VAL A 382 -3.29 7.38 -19.80
C VAL A 382 -4.43 7.87 -20.70
N PRO A 383 -4.21 8.03 -22.01
CA PRO A 383 -5.30 8.32 -22.93
C PRO A 383 -6.23 7.10 -23.03
N VAL A 384 -7.50 7.24 -22.66
CA VAL A 384 -8.51 6.20 -22.89
C VAL A 384 -9.37 6.61 -24.09
N GLY A 385 -9.43 5.74 -25.10
CA GLY A 385 -10.29 5.95 -26.26
C GLY A 385 -10.43 4.68 -27.09
N ASN A 386 -11.63 4.09 -27.07
CA ASN A 386 -12.11 3.25 -28.17
C ASN A 386 -12.56 4.20 -29.29
N GLY A 387 -12.18 3.87 -30.52
CA GLY A 387 -12.37 4.72 -31.70
C GLY A 387 -13.78 5.33 -31.80
N GLY A 388 -13.83 6.66 -31.97
CA GLY A 388 -15.07 7.39 -32.24
C GLY A 388 -15.07 8.81 -31.70
N GLY A 389 -14.32 9.72 -32.33
CA GLY A 389 -14.62 11.17 -32.43
C GLY A 389 -14.88 12.03 -31.18
N ARG A 390 -14.79 11.53 -29.94
CA ARG A 390 -14.96 12.33 -28.71
C ARG A 390 -13.62 12.63 -28.06
N ARG A 391 -13.53 13.85 -27.53
CA ARG A 391 -12.37 14.45 -26.82
C ARG A 391 -11.76 13.41 -25.88
N GLN A 392 -10.48 13.08 -26.10
CA GLN A 392 -9.78 12.02 -25.36
C GLN A 392 -9.59 12.49 -23.91
N GLU A 393 -10.37 11.93 -22.98
CA GLU A 393 -10.19 12.20 -21.56
C GLU A 393 -8.91 11.49 -21.10
N VAL A 394 -7.95 12.30 -20.64
CA VAL A 394 -6.71 11.82 -20.05
C VAL A 394 -7.01 11.54 -18.58
N LEU A 395 -7.11 10.25 -18.23
CA LEU A 395 -7.28 9.82 -16.84
C LEU A 395 -5.97 9.94 -16.10
N GLU A 396 -6.02 10.45 -14.87
CA GLU A 396 -4.88 10.39 -13.94
C GLU A 396 -4.57 8.93 -13.61
N VAL A 397 -3.28 8.59 -13.56
CA VAL A 397 -2.84 7.25 -13.17
C VAL A 397 -3.04 7.06 -11.68
N GLY A 398 -3.62 5.92 -11.31
CA GLY A 398 -3.95 5.59 -9.93
C GLY A 398 -4.34 4.13 -9.76
N TYR A 399 -4.97 3.83 -8.62
CA TYR A 399 -5.43 2.47 -8.33
C TYR A 399 -6.64 2.09 -9.19
N THR A 400 -6.61 0.89 -9.76
CA THR A 400 -7.73 0.21 -10.42
C THR A 400 -7.92 -1.14 -9.72
N THR A 401 -8.66 -1.14 -8.63
CA THR A 401 -8.78 -2.24 -7.68
C THR A 401 -9.83 -3.23 -8.17
N GLU A 402 -9.47 -4.51 -8.20
CA GLU A 402 -10.39 -5.61 -8.44
C GLU A 402 -10.35 -6.53 -7.21
N ASP A 403 -11.50 -6.66 -6.55
CA ASP A 403 -11.68 -7.42 -5.32
C ASP A 403 -12.89 -8.37 -5.41
N ASP A 404 -13.32 -9.01 -4.31
CA ASP A 404 -14.43 -9.98 -4.37
C ASP A 404 -15.78 -9.33 -4.73
N PHE A 405 -15.87 -7.99 -4.63
CA PHE A 405 -17.04 -7.21 -5.05
C PHE A 405 -16.86 -6.62 -6.47
N GLY A 406 -15.81 -7.01 -7.20
CA GLY A 406 -15.52 -6.57 -8.56
C GLY A 406 -14.61 -5.35 -8.60
N ALA A 407 -14.73 -4.55 -9.68
CA ALA A 407 -13.78 -3.49 -10.01
C ALA A 407 -14.29 -2.05 -9.77
N ASP A 408 -15.37 -1.89 -8.99
CA ASP A 408 -16.00 -0.60 -8.73
C ASP A 408 -15.62 0.01 -7.38
N GLY A 409 -14.61 -0.53 -6.69
CA GLY A 409 -14.27 -0.11 -5.33
C GLY A 409 -13.66 1.29 -5.21
N ASP A 410 -12.88 1.74 -6.20
CA ASP A 410 -12.22 3.05 -6.14
C ASP A 410 -13.23 4.20 -6.35
N ASP A 411 -13.05 5.31 -5.63
CA ASP A 411 -13.95 6.46 -5.73
C ASP A 411 -13.68 7.31 -6.99
N THR A 412 -12.42 7.36 -7.43
CA THR A 412 -11.97 8.04 -8.65
C THR A 412 -11.66 7.04 -9.75
N ILE A 413 -12.04 7.38 -11.00
CA ILE A 413 -11.71 6.58 -12.18
C ILE A 413 -10.28 6.89 -12.62
N HIS A 414 -9.44 5.86 -12.67
CA HIS A 414 -8.00 6.00 -12.99
C HIS A 414 -7.56 5.27 -14.25
N GLY A 415 -6.44 5.77 -14.81
CA GLY A 415 -5.56 4.95 -15.64
C GLY A 415 -4.76 3.96 -14.78
N LYS A 416 -4.66 2.71 -15.22
CA LYS A 416 -3.96 1.66 -14.45
C LYS A 416 -2.46 1.91 -14.35
N ILE A 417 -1.92 1.83 -13.13
CA ILE A 417 -0.46 1.79 -12.88
C ILE A 417 0.10 0.44 -13.40
N PRO A 418 1.08 0.44 -14.33
CA PRO A 418 1.78 -0.77 -14.72
C PRO A 418 2.50 -1.39 -13.51
N LYS A 419 2.46 -2.72 -13.39
CA LYS A 419 3.15 -3.45 -12.31
C LYS A 419 3.90 -4.63 -12.89
N PHE A 420 5.19 -4.70 -12.59
CA PHE A 420 6.08 -5.79 -12.98
C PHE A 420 6.48 -6.59 -11.75
N GLU A 421 6.66 -7.90 -11.94
CA GLU A 421 7.16 -8.77 -10.88
C GLU A 421 8.63 -8.44 -10.57
N ILE A 422 8.94 -8.39 -9.28
CA ILE A 422 10.29 -8.16 -8.78
C ILE A 422 10.71 -9.32 -7.86
N PRO A 423 11.96 -9.79 -7.96
CA PRO A 423 12.45 -10.89 -7.14
C PRO A 423 12.50 -10.50 -5.65
N ALA A 424 12.78 -11.47 -4.77
CA ALA A 424 13.01 -11.20 -3.35
C ALA A 424 14.32 -10.46 -3.08
N TYR A 425 15.33 -10.74 -3.90
CA TYR A 425 16.66 -10.17 -3.79
C TYR A 425 17.15 -9.65 -5.14
N PHE A 426 17.95 -8.60 -5.09
CA PHE A 426 18.70 -8.06 -6.21
C PHE A 426 20.17 -7.93 -5.81
N GLY A 427 21.04 -7.71 -6.79
CA GLY A 427 22.46 -7.61 -6.53
C GLY A 427 23.25 -7.12 -7.72
N THR A 428 24.54 -6.87 -7.48
CA THR A 428 25.49 -6.37 -8.46
C THR A 428 26.89 -6.89 -8.17
N THR A 429 27.77 -6.78 -9.17
CA THR A 429 29.19 -7.09 -9.05
C THR A 429 30.01 -5.82 -9.19
N ALA A 430 31.04 -5.65 -8.35
CA ALA A 430 31.91 -4.47 -8.37
C ALA A 430 33.39 -4.86 -8.36
N GLY A 431 34.23 -4.09 -9.06
CA GLY A 431 35.69 -4.31 -9.08
C GLY A 431 36.14 -5.58 -9.82
N PHE A 432 35.31 -6.16 -10.68
CA PHE A 432 35.69 -7.34 -11.45
C PHE A 432 36.72 -6.96 -12.56
N PRO A 433 37.73 -7.81 -12.81
CA PRO A 433 38.75 -7.52 -13.80
C PRO A 433 38.17 -7.55 -15.24
N VAL A 434 38.41 -6.50 -16.02
CA VAL A 434 37.96 -6.40 -17.42
C VAL A 434 39.11 -6.71 -18.37
N ARG A 435 38.92 -7.61 -19.35
CA ARG A 435 39.89 -7.82 -20.43
C ARG A 435 39.61 -6.86 -21.59
N LYS A 436 40.43 -5.81 -21.79
CA LYS A 436 40.34 -5.00 -23.02
C LYS A 436 40.73 -5.85 -24.22
N GLN A 437 39.80 -6.06 -25.16
CA GLN A 437 40.08 -6.65 -26.47
C GLN A 437 39.74 -5.62 -27.55
N GLY A 438 40.79 -5.04 -28.16
CA GLY A 438 40.69 -4.29 -29.42
C GLY A 438 39.53 -3.30 -29.57
N GLY A 439 39.30 -2.40 -28.60
CA GLY A 439 38.34 -1.29 -28.75
C GLY A 439 36.85 -1.64 -28.58
N ARG A 440 36.48 -2.88 -28.22
CA ARG A 440 35.09 -3.24 -27.82
C ARG A 440 35.00 -3.55 -26.33
N LYS A 441 33.80 -3.38 -25.73
CA LYS A 441 33.51 -3.66 -24.30
C LYS A 441 34.08 -5.03 -23.93
N GLY A 442 35.09 -5.02 -23.07
CA GLY A 442 35.88 -6.19 -22.72
C GLY A 442 35.11 -7.25 -21.95
N MET A 443 35.37 -8.53 -22.24
CA MET A 443 34.83 -9.65 -21.47
C MET A 443 35.35 -9.57 -20.02
N VAL A 444 34.45 -9.65 -19.04
CA VAL A 444 34.79 -9.66 -17.60
C VAL A 444 35.43 -11.01 -17.27
N ARG A 445 36.65 -11.01 -16.70
CA ARG A 445 37.31 -12.23 -16.23
C ARG A 445 36.75 -12.61 -14.87
N GLU A 446 36.42 -13.89 -14.71
CA GLU A 446 35.98 -14.42 -13.41
C GLU A 446 37.12 -14.34 -12.39
N PRO A 447 36.89 -13.75 -11.20
CA PRO A 447 37.89 -13.69 -10.15
C PRO A 447 38.01 -15.04 -9.44
N ARG A 448 39.12 -15.28 -8.75
CA ARG A 448 39.27 -16.48 -7.90
C ARG A 448 38.40 -16.37 -6.64
N VAL A 449 38.38 -15.18 -6.03
CA VAL A 449 37.67 -14.86 -4.80
C VAL A 449 36.94 -13.53 -4.92
N VAL A 450 35.89 -13.38 -4.13
CA VAL A 450 35.11 -12.16 -3.99
C VAL A 450 34.76 -11.91 -2.53
N ASP A 451 34.58 -10.65 -2.14
CA ASP A 451 33.89 -10.32 -0.90
C ASP A 451 32.37 -10.36 -1.16
N LEU A 452 31.65 -11.16 -0.36
CA LEU A 452 30.19 -11.23 -0.43
C LEU A 452 29.60 -10.20 0.53
N VAL A 453 29.01 -9.13 0.00
CA VAL A 453 28.53 -7.96 0.74
C VAL A 453 27.00 -7.96 0.82
N PHE A 454 26.43 -7.75 2.00
CA PHE A 454 24.98 -7.77 2.23
C PHE A 454 24.58 -6.94 3.46
N ASN A 455 23.28 -6.68 3.58
CA ASN A 455 22.73 -5.96 4.73
C ASN A 455 22.50 -6.90 5.91
N ASP A 456 22.97 -6.49 7.09
CA ASP A 456 22.55 -7.04 8.37
C ASP A 456 21.23 -6.36 8.75
N LEU A 457 20.18 -7.17 8.94
CA LEU A 457 18.79 -6.73 9.10
C LEU A 457 18.32 -6.89 10.55
#